data_AF-A0A257VV78-F1
#
_entry.id   AF-A0A257VV78-F1
#
_cell.length_a   1.000
_cell.length_b   1.000
_cell.length_c   1.000
_cell.angle_alpha   90.00
_cell.angle_beta   90.00
_cell.angle_gamma   90.00
#
_symmetry.space_group_name_H-M   'P 1'
#
loop_
_entity.id
_entity.type
_entity.pdbx_description
1 polymer ?
#
loop_
_entity_poly.entity_id
_entity_poly.type
_entity_poly.pdbx_seq_one_letter_code
_entity_poly.pdbx_strand_id
1 'polypeptide(L)'
;MNHLSEEQLILHYYGEVGPDGAEAHLDACPDCRAAYQGLQRVLNSLDAAPVPDRGPEYGKQVWQTVRQKAEPRRGWPRSAFLLAVAAAVLVGAFLAGSAFERARTPAPPAVAAVDDPTPRLLRVALDGHLASSLMVLSEIQNAPAGSMDISWQQQHAEQLLGDNRIYKQTAENAQEARVGQLLAGLEEIL
;
A
#
# COMPACT_ATOMS: atom_id res chain seq x y z
N MET A 1 -12.48 -43.96 -17.12
CA MET A 1 -12.71 -42.57 -17.54
C MET A 1 -12.69 -41.74 -16.26
N ASN A 2 -11.96 -40.63 -16.23
CA ASN A 2 -11.77 -39.86 -15.00
C ASN A 2 -12.99 -38.95 -14.80
N HIS A 3 -13.72 -39.13 -13.69
CA HIS A 3 -14.86 -38.28 -13.33
C HIS A 3 -14.37 -36.99 -12.66
N LEU A 4 -15.19 -35.95 -12.69
CA LEU A 4 -14.93 -34.73 -11.91
C LEU A 4 -15.01 -35.05 -10.42
N SER A 5 -14.05 -34.52 -9.64
CA SER A 5 -14.11 -34.60 -8.19
C SER A 5 -15.16 -33.64 -7.63
N GLU A 6 -15.58 -33.86 -6.39
CA GLU A 6 -16.55 -32.98 -5.72
C GLU A 6 -16.02 -31.55 -5.61
N GLU A 7 -14.73 -31.36 -5.31
CA GLU A 7 -14.09 -30.05 -5.26
C GLU A 7 -14.16 -29.33 -6.61
N GLN A 8 -13.97 -30.06 -7.72
CA GLN A 8 -14.06 -29.50 -9.06
C GLN A 8 -15.49 -29.08 -9.41
N LEU A 9 -16.49 -29.84 -8.95
CA LEU A 9 -17.90 -29.48 -9.10
C LEU A 9 -18.27 -28.25 -8.25
N ILE A 10 -17.68 -28.11 -7.05
CA ILE A 10 -17.86 -26.94 -6.17
C ILE A 10 -17.24 -25.70 -6.81
N LEU A 11 -16.01 -25.79 -7.32
CA LEU A 11 -15.36 -24.68 -8.03
C LEU A 11 -16.19 -24.24 -9.23
N HIS A 12 -16.69 -25.19 -10.01
CA HIS A 12 -17.57 -24.91 -11.14
C HIS A 12 -18.89 -24.24 -10.71
N TYR A 13 -19.49 -24.65 -9.58
CA TYR A 13 -20.71 -24.04 -9.04
C TYR A 13 -20.52 -22.55 -8.67
N TYR A 14 -19.39 -22.20 -8.04
CA TYR A 14 -19.09 -20.82 -7.66
C TYR A 14 -18.48 -19.98 -8.79
N GLY A 15 -18.28 -20.55 -9.98
CA GLY A 15 -17.60 -19.88 -11.10
C GLY A 15 -16.12 -19.62 -10.83
N GLU A 16 -15.53 -20.34 -9.87
CA GLU A 16 -14.10 -20.29 -9.59
C GLU A 16 -13.31 -21.10 -10.62
N VAL A 17 -12.00 -20.84 -10.72
CA VAL A 17 -11.13 -21.50 -11.68
C VAL A 17 -10.99 -22.99 -11.32
N GLY A 18 -11.73 -23.83 -12.05
CA GLY A 18 -11.69 -25.28 -11.97
C GLY A 18 -10.90 -25.93 -13.11
N PRO A 19 -11.02 -27.26 -13.30
CA PRO A 19 -10.38 -27.95 -14.41
C PRO A 19 -10.95 -27.50 -15.75
N ASP A 20 -10.06 -27.29 -16.73
CA ASP A 20 -10.46 -26.94 -18.10
C ASP A 20 -11.42 -27.99 -18.69
N GLY A 21 -12.51 -27.52 -19.28
CA GLY A 21 -13.49 -28.40 -19.92
C GLY A 21 -14.47 -29.10 -18.97
N ALA A 22 -14.62 -28.63 -17.73
CA ALA A 22 -15.65 -29.11 -16.79
C ALA A 22 -17.06 -29.11 -17.41
N GLU A 23 -17.43 -28.03 -18.13
CA GLU A 23 -18.71 -27.90 -18.80
C GLU A 23 -18.91 -28.95 -19.92
N ALA A 24 -17.90 -29.10 -20.79
CA ALA A 24 -17.90 -30.14 -21.82
C ALA A 24 -17.98 -31.56 -21.22
N HIS A 25 -17.38 -31.78 -20.05
CA HIS A 25 -17.48 -33.05 -19.34
C HIS A 25 -18.87 -33.30 -18.75
N LEU A 26 -19.52 -32.28 -18.19
CA LEU A 26 -20.91 -32.36 -17.69
C LEU A 26 -21.91 -32.59 -18.83
N ASP A 27 -21.61 -32.12 -20.05
CA ASP A 27 -22.38 -32.39 -21.25
C ASP A 27 -22.21 -33.84 -21.76
N ALA A 28 -21.01 -34.40 -21.62
CA ALA A 28 -20.70 -35.75 -22.09
C ALA A 28 -21.00 -36.86 -21.07
N CYS A 29 -20.94 -36.59 -19.77
CA CYS A 29 -21.02 -37.60 -18.70
C CYS A 29 -22.31 -37.47 -17.86
N PRO A 30 -23.26 -38.43 -17.96
CA PRO A 30 -24.51 -38.38 -17.20
C PRO A 30 -24.30 -38.55 -15.68
N ASP A 31 -23.29 -39.33 -15.26
CA ASP A 31 -22.99 -39.57 -13.84
C ASP A 31 -22.49 -38.29 -13.16
N CYS A 32 -21.57 -37.56 -13.81
CA CYS A 32 -21.09 -36.26 -13.30
C CYS A 32 -22.19 -35.21 -13.29
N ARG A 33 -23.10 -35.22 -14.28
CA ARG A 33 -24.28 -34.35 -14.29
C ARG A 33 -25.22 -34.64 -13.12
N ALA A 34 -25.49 -35.90 -12.82
CA ALA A 34 -26.32 -36.30 -11.69
C ALA A 34 -25.68 -35.88 -10.35
N ALA A 35 -24.36 -36.07 -10.20
CA ALA A 35 -23.61 -35.59 -9.04
C ALA A 35 -23.69 -34.07 -8.88
N TYR A 36 -23.50 -33.33 -9.97
CA TYR A 36 -23.59 -31.86 -9.98
C TYR A 36 -24.99 -31.35 -9.61
N GLN A 37 -26.05 -31.95 -10.15
CA GLN A 37 -27.43 -31.62 -9.78
C GLN A 37 -27.75 -31.95 -8.31
N GLY A 38 -27.12 -33.00 -7.76
CA GLY A 38 -27.18 -33.31 -6.33
C GLY A 38 -26.56 -32.19 -5.49
N LEU A 39 -25.34 -31.79 -5.84
CA LEU A 39 -24.61 -30.71 -5.18
C LEU A 39 -25.39 -29.38 -5.26
N GLN A 40 -25.88 -29.01 -6.44
CA GLN A 40 -26.69 -27.80 -6.66
C GLN A 40 -27.92 -27.76 -5.75
N ARG A 41 -28.62 -28.87 -5.54
CA ARG A 41 -29.79 -28.91 -4.64
C ARG A 41 -29.40 -28.61 -3.19
N VAL A 42 -28.26 -29.13 -2.74
CA VAL A 42 -27.77 -28.89 -1.37
C VAL A 42 -27.34 -27.43 -1.21
N LEU A 43 -26.50 -26.92 -2.11
CA LEU A 43 -25.97 -25.55 -2.00
C LEU A 43 -27.07 -24.49 -2.15
N ASN A 44 -27.97 -24.63 -3.13
CA ASN A 44 -29.09 -23.71 -3.30
C ASN A 44 -30.05 -23.71 -2.09
N SER A 45 -30.11 -24.80 -1.32
CA SER A 45 -30.92 -24.84 -0.09
C SER A 45 -30.35 -23.96 1.03
N LEU A 46 -29.04 -23.76 1.05
CA LEU A 46 -28.35 -22.90 2.02
C LEU A 46 -28.48 -21.42 1.63
N ASP A 47 -28.36 -21.09 0.34
CA ASP A 47 -28.49 -19.73 -0.17
C ASP A 47 -29.91 -19.15 -0.03
N ALA A 48 -30.92 -20.01 0.09
CA ALA A 48 -32.31 -19.60 0.30
C ALA A 48 -32.58 -19.06 1.71
N ALA A 49 -31.64 -19.18 2.65
CA ALA A 49 -31.81 -18.65 4.00
C ALA A 49 -31.78 -17.11 3.98
N PRO A 50 -32.77 -16.43 4.61
CA PRO A 50 -32.76 -14.97 4.66
C PRO A 50 -31.53 -14.48 5.42
N VAL A 51 -30.80 -13.54 4.82
CA VAL A 51 -29.72 -12.84 5.52
C VAL A 51 -30.33 -12.10 6.71
N PRO A 52 -29.88 -12.36 7.95
CA PRO A 52 -30.42 -11.70 9.12
C PRO A 52 -30.24 -10.17 9.03
N ASP A 53 -31.30 -9.42 9.33
CA ASP A 53 -31.22 -7.97 9.40
C ASP A 53 -30.21 -7.54 10.47
N ARG A 54 -29.32 -6.64 10.09
CA ARG A 54 -28.29 -6.09 10.97
C ARG A 54 -28.84 -4.78 11.50
N GLY A 55 -29.11 -4.73 12.81
CA GLY A 55 -29.59 -3.51 13.46
C GLY A 55 -28.69 -2.28 13.19
N PRO A 56 -29.23 -1.06 13.33
CA PRO A 56 -28.57 0.19 12.89
C PRO A 56 -27.19 0.44 13.51
N GLU A 57 -26.92 -0.15 14.67
CA GLU A 57 -25.65 0.01 15.40
C GLU A 57 -24.55 -0.97 14.97
N TYR A 58 -24.87 -1.97 14.13
CA TYR A 58 -23.92 -3.01 13.71
C TYR A 58 -22.65 -2.43 13.09
N GLY A 59 -22.79 -1.47 12.18
CA GLY A 59 -21.65 -0.80 11.53
C GLY A 59 -20.73 -0.10 12.54
N LYS A 60 -21.31 0.57 13.55
CA LYS A 60 -20.53 1.25 14.59
C LYS A 60 -19.78 0.26 15.48
N GLN A 61 -20.41 -0.85 15.85
CA GLN A 61 -19.79 -1.90 16.68
C GLN A 61 -18.62 -2.58 15.96
N VAL A 62 -18.79 -2.90 14.67
CA VAL A 62 -17.71 -3.44 13.83
C VAL A 62 -16.57 -2.43 13.72
N TRP A 63 -16.89 -1.17 13.42
CA TRP A 63 -15.89 -0.12 13.29
C TRP A 63 -15.07 0.11 14.57
N GLN A 64 -15.72 0.13 15.73
CA GLN A 64 -15.02 0.25 17.02
C GLN A 64 -14.04 -0.91 17.25
N THR A 65 -14.45 -2.13 16.89
CA THR A 65 -13.61 -3.33 17.05
C THR A 65 -12.39 -3.28 16.12
N VAL A 66 -12.59 -2.89 14.87
CA VAL A 66 -11.50 -2.76 13.88
C VAL A 66 -10.53 -1.66 14.29
N ARG A 67 -11.06 -0.49 14.67
CA ARG A 67 -10.24 0.66 15.10
C ARG A 67 -9.34 0.32 16.28
N GLN A 68 -9.84 -0.40 17.28
CA GLN A 68 -9.04 -0.82 18.44
C GLN A 68 -7.86 -1.71 18.06
N LYS A 69 -7.99 -2.52 17.01
CA LYS A 69 -6.91 -3.37 16.49
C LYS A 69 -5.96 -2.63 15.56
N ALA A 70 -6.45 -1.59 14.89
CA ALA A 70 -5.69 -0.80 13.92
C ALA A 70 -4.87 0.32 14.56
N GLU A 71 -5.25 0.82 15.74
CA GLU A 71 -4.47 1.86 16.41
C GLU A 71 -3.13 1.27 16.91
N PRO A 72 -1.97 1.71 16.35
CA PRO A 72 -0.69 1.28 16.86
C PRO A 72 -0.60 1.72 18.31
N ARG A 73 -0.28 0.79 19.22
CA ARG A 73 -0.07 1.09 20.64
C ARG A 73 1.02 2.14 20.73
N ARG A 74 0.63 3.41 20.86
CA ARG A 74 1.55 4.55 20.95
C ARG A 74 2.14 4.59 22.36
N GLY A 75 2.97 3.60 22.66
CA GLY A 75 3.89 3.68 23.78
C GLY A 75 4.92 4.76 23.48
N TRP A 76 5.26 5.56 24.49
CA TRP A 76 6.35 6.52 24.34
C TRP A 76 7.63 5.71 24.04
N PRO A 77 8.28 5.90 22.88
CA PRO A 77 9.41 5.07 22.54
C PRO A 77 10.51 5.40 23.54
N ARG A 78 11.12 4.38 24.16
CA ARG A 78 12.20 4.55 25.15
C ARG A 78 13.37 5.39 24.59
N SER A 79 13.49 5.49 23.26
CA SER A 79 14.41 6.37 22.55
C SER A 79 14.16 7.86 22.80
N ALA A 80 12.92 8.30 23.08
CA ALA A 80 12.62 9.69 23.43
C ALA A 80 13.24 10.10 24.76
N PHE A 81 13.26 9.18 25.74
CA PHE A 81 13.94 9.41 27.03
C PHE A 81 15.47 9.44 26.85
N LEU A 82 16.02 8.53 26.03
CA LEU A 82 17.45 8.50 25.73
C LEU A 82 17.92 9.76 24.97
N LEU A 83 17.11 10.27 24.03
CA LEU A 83 17.39 11.52 23.33
C LEU A 83 17.36 12.72 24.26
N ALA A 84 16.42 12.78 25.21
CA ALA A 84 16.36 13.85 26.20
C ALA A 84 17.60 13.86 27.11
N VAL A 85 18.07 12.68 27.55
CA VAL A 85 19.30 12.56 28.35
C VAL A 85 20.54 12.95 27.54
N ALA A 86 20.64 12.51 26.28
CA ALA A 86 21.76 12.88 25.41
C ALA A 86 21.80 14.40 25.15
N ALA A 87 20.65 15.03 24.92
CA ALA A 87 20.55 16.48 24.76
C ALA A 87 21.00 17.22 26.04
N ALA A 88 20.61 16.74 27.23
CA ALA A 88 21.02 17.33 28.50
C ALA A 88 22.55 17.22 28.73
N VAL A 89 23.17 16.09 28.36
CA VAL A 89 24.63 15.90 28.43
C VAL A 89 25.36 16.84 27.47
N LEU A 90 24.88 16.98 26.24
CA LEU A 90 25.46 17.91 25.25
C LEU A 90 25.36 19.37 25.70
N VAL A 91 24.22 19.79 26.26
CA VAL A 91 24.03 21.13 26.82
C VAL A 91 24.97 21.35 28.01
N GLY A 92 25.12 20.36 28.90
CA GLY A 92 26.06 20.43 30.02
C GLY A 92 27.52 20.55 29.58
N ALA A 93 27.94 19.75 28.60
CA ALA A 93 29.29 19.82 28.02
C ALA A 93 29.54 21.15 27.29
N PHE A 94 28.54 21.67 26.57
CA PHE A 94 28.64 22.97 25.89
C PHE A 94 28.75 24.13 26.87
N LEU A 95 27.95 24.14 27.95
CA LEU A 95 28.05 25.19 28.97
C LEU A 95 29.39 25.15 29.68
N ALA A 96 29.91 23.96 30.01
CA ALA A 96 31.23 23.78 30.60
C ALA A 96 32.37 24.25 29.65
N GLY A 97 32.30 23.89 28.37
CA GLY A 97 33.27 24.32 27.35
C GLY A 97 33.21 25.83 27.07
N SER A 98 32.02 26.40 26.98
CA SER A 98 31.82 27.83 26.67
C SER A 98 32.23 28.78 27.80
N ALA A 99 32.30 28.29 29.04
CA ALA A 99 32.85 29.04 30.18
C ALA A 99 34.39 29.06 30.17
N PHE A 100 35.02 28.00 29.64
CA PHE A 100 36.48 27.86 29.60
C PHE A 100 37.10 28.51 28.34
N GLU A 101 36.39 28.51 27.21
CA GLU A 101 36.80 29.12 25.92
C GLU A 101 36.72 30.66 25.92
N ARG A 102 35.79 31.26 26.66
CA ARG A 102 35.67 32.74 26.77
C ARG A 102 36.91 33.42 27.35
N ALA A 103 37.83 32.66 27.97
CA ALA A 103 39.07 33.17 28.51
C ALA A 103 40.25 33.19 27.52
N ARG A 104 40.15 32.59 26.32
CA ARG A 104 41.35 32.34 25.49
C ARG A 104 41.35 32.75 24.01
N THR A 105 40.24 33.14 23.38
CA THR A 105 40.34 33.43 21.93
C THR A 105 39.30 34.44 21.39
N PRO A 106 39.69 35.44 20.58
CA PRO A 106 38.75 36.32 19.88
C PRO A 106 38.09 35.57 18.71
N ALA A 107 36.79 35.79 18.53
CA ALA A 107 35.95 35.07 17.58
C ALA A 107 36.19 35.46 16.11
N PRO A 108 36.31 34.49 15.17
CA PRO A 108 36.04 34.72 13.74
C PRO A 108 34.53 34.65 13.44
N PRO A 109 34.06 35.24 12.33
CA PRO A 109 32.63 35.33 12.03
C PRO A 109 32.02 33.95 11.71
N ALA A 110 30.85 33.71 12.30
CA ALA A 110 30.03 32.52 12.04
C ALA A 110 29.43 32.58 10.63
N VAL A 111 29.84 31.66 9.77
CA VAL A 111 29.04 31.27 8.59
C VAL A 111 27.96 30.32 9.07
N ALA A 112 26.70 30.77 9.01
CA ALA A 112 25.54 29.93 9.23
C ALA A 112 25.49 28.88 8.10
N ALA A 113 25.67 27.60 8.45
CA ALA A 113 25.28 26.52 7.56
C ALA A 113 23.75 26.57 7.41
N VAL A 114 23.29 26.95 6.22
CA VAL A 114 21.88 26.84 5.85
C VAL A 114 21.63 25.37 5.55
N ASP A 115 21.00 24.66 6.49
CA ASP A 115 20.50 23.31 6.24
C ASP A 115 19.41 23.40 5.16
N ASP A 116 19.69 22.87 3.97
CA ASP A 116 18.71 22.80 2.88
C ASP A 116 17.58 21.84 3.27
N PRO A 117 16.32 22.30 3.44
CA PRO A 117 15.19 21.46 3.83
C PRO A 117 14.63 20.64 2.66
N THR A 118 15.07 20.91 1.43
CA THR A 118 14.57 20.30 0.19
C THR A 118 14.59 18.76 0.20
N PRO A 119 15.63 18.07 0.72
CA PRO A 119 15.66 16.60 0.76
C PRO A 119 14.56 15.99 1.64
N ARG A 120 14.18 16.69 2.71
CA ARG A 120 13.13 16.21 3.64
C ARG A 120 11.74 16.39 3.05
N LEU A 121 11.51 17.54 2.40
CA LEU A 121 10.25 17.83 1.72
C LEU A 121 10.04 16.91 0.52
N LEU A 122 11.11 16.62 -0.24
CA LEU A 122 11.09 15.68 -1.36
C LEU A 122 10.67 14.27 -0.91
N ARG A 123 11.19 13.77 0.22
CA ARG A 123 10.83 12.44 0.76
C ARG A 123 9.35 12.36 1.17
N VAL A 124 8.81 13.41 1.79
CA VAL A 124 7.38 13.47 2.16
C VAL A 124 6.48 13.52 0.91
N ALA A 125 6.90 14.25 -0.13
CA ALA A 125 6.16 14.31 -1.39
C ALA A 125 6.22 12.97 -2.16
N LEU A 126 7.36 12.28 -2.12
CA LEU A 126 7.58 10.98 -2.77
C LEU A 126 6.65 9.88 -2.23
N ASP A 127 6.41 9.85 -0.92
CA ASP A 127 5.57 8.80 -0.31
C ASP A 127 4.15 8.78 -0.91
N GLY A 128 3.53 9.95 -1.10
CA GLY A 128 2.21 10.07 -1.71
C GLY A 128 2.20 9.73 -3.19
N HIS A 129 3.26 10.10 -3.91
CA HIS A 129 3.40 9.79 -5.34
C HIS A 129 3.53 8.28 -5.59
N LEU A 130 4.37 7.59 -4.81
CA LEU A 130 4.54 6.13 -4.93
C LEU A 130 3.25 5.37 -4.63
N ALA A 131 2.49 5.80 -3.62
CA ALA A 131 1.20 5.20 -3.30
C ALA A 131 0.17 5.34 -4.43
N SER A 132 0.17 6.50 -5.11
CA SER A 132 -0.72 6.77 -6.24
C SER A 132 -0.34 5.95 -7.47
N SER A 133 0.97 5.81 -7.77
CA SER A 133 1.43 4.96 -8.88
C SER A 133 1.13 3.47 -8.66
N LEU A 134 1.23 2.98 -7.42
CA LEU A 134 0.87 1.60 -7.10
C LEU A 134 -0.63 1.31 -7.29
N MET A 135 -1.49 2.30 -7.00
CA MET A 135 -2.93 2.19 -7.21
C MET A 135 -3.25 2.01 -8.70
N VAL A 136 -2.72 2.88 -9.56
CA VAL A 136 -2.94 2.81 -11.02
C VAL A 136 -2.43 1.49 -11.61
N LEU A 137 -1.21 1.07 -11.23
CA LEU A 137 -0.64 -0.19 -11.71
C LEU A 137 -1.48 -1.40 -11.26
N SER A 138 -2.04 -1.37 -10.05
CA SER A 138 -2.93 -2.41 -9.55
C SER A 138 -4.27 -2.43 -10.30
N GLU A 139 -4.84 -1.27 -10.59
CA GLU A 139 -6.09 -1.16 -11.37
C GLU A 139 -5.92 -1.69 -12.80
N ILE A 140 -4.80 -1.35 -13.45
CA ILE A 140 -4.48 -1.85 -14.79
C ILE A 140 -4.26 -3.37 -14.77
N GLN A 141 -3.53 -3.90 -13.78
CA GLN A 141 -3.28 -5.34 -13.66
C GLN A 141 -4.56 -6.16 -13.45
N ASN A 142 -5.58 -5.56 -12.82
CA ASN A 142 -6.85 -6.23 -12.51
C ASN A 142 -7.99 -5.84 -13.47
N ALA A 143 -7.71 -5.09 -14.55
CA ALA A 143 -8.73 -4.70 -15.52
C ALA A 143 -9.21 -5.92 -16.34
N PRO A 144 -10.53 -6.17 -16.45
CA PRO A 144 -11.03 -7.34 -17.18
C PRO A 144 -10.83 -7.17 -18.69
N ALA A 145 -10.30 -8.21 -19.34
CA ALA A 145 -10.01 -8.24 -20.76
C ALA A 145 -11.32 -8.32 -21.58
N GLY A 146 -11.93 -7.18 -21.91
CA GLY A 146 -13.20 -7.23 -22.64
C GLY A 146 -13.90 -5.92 -22.97
N SER A 147 -13.17 -4.81 -23.13
CA SER A 147 -13.64 -3.42 -23.31
C SER A 147 -13.84 -2.66 -22.00
N MET A 148 -12.97 -1.68 -21.79
CA MET A 148 -13.18 -0.65 -20.77
C MET A 148 -12.50 0.61 -21.27
N ASP A 149 -13.20 1.73 -21.19
CA ASP A 149 -12.71 3.06 -21.53
C ASP A 149 -11.50 3.39 -20.63
N ILE A 150 -10.30 3.24 -21.18
CA ILE A 150 -9.01 3.47 -20.49
C ILE A 150 -8.59 4.95 -20.47
N SER A 151 -9.44 5.85 -20.99
CA SER A 151 -9.12 7.27 -21.12
C SER A 151 -8.82 7.93 -19.77
N TRP A 152 -9.54 7.54 -18.72
CA TRP A 152 -9.33 8.06 -17.37
C TRP A 152 -7.98 7.61 -16.79
N GLN A 153 -7.63 6.33 -16.97
CA GLN A 153 -6.36 5.76 -16.53
C GLN A 153 -5.18 6.35 -17.31
N GLN A 154 -5.34 6.59 -18.61
CA GLN A 154 -4.34 7.27 -19.45
C GLN A 154 -4.10 8.71 -18.99
N GLN A 155 -5.18 9.48 -18.77
CA GLN A 155 -5.06 10.86 -18.30
C GLN A 155 -4.42 10.94 -16.91
N HIS A 156 -4.70 9.97 -16.04
CA HIS A 156 -4.10 9.91 -14.72
C HIS A 156 -2.62 9.48 -14.76
N ALA A 157 -2.24 8.56 -15.64
CA ALA A 157 -0.85 8.18 -15.88
C ALA A 157 -0.01 9.35 -16.43
N GLU A 158 -0.55 10.13 -17.37
CA GLU A 158 0.11 11.34 -17.89
C GLU A 158 0.39 12.37 -16.79
N GLN A 159 -0.56 12.55 -15.86
CA GLN A 159 -0.37 13.44 -14.71
C GLN A 159 0.74 12.93 -13.79
N LEU A 160 0.79 11.62 -13.51
CA LEU A 160 1.83 11.01 -12.70
C LEU A 160 3.22 11.15 -13.36
N LEU A 161 3.33 11.02 -14.69
CA LEU A 161 4.58 11.26 -15.41
C LEU A 161 5.04 12.73 -15.29
N GLY A 162 4.11 13.69 -15.36
CA GLY A 162 4.39 15.10 -15.15
C GLY A 162 5.00 15.38 -13.76
N ASP A 163 4.36 14.84 -12.73
CA ASP A 163 4.82 14.97 -11.34
C ASP A 163 6.17 14.26 -11.11
N ASN A 164 6.36 13.08 -11.69
CA ASN A 164 7.61 12.32 -11.62
C ASN A 164 8.81 13.13 -12.16
N ARG A 165 8.64 13.80 -13.31
CA ARG A 165 9.67 14.65 -13.91
C ARG A 165 10.07 15.82 -13.00
N ILE A 166 9.10 16.45 -12.34
CA ILE A 166 9.35 17.55 -11.38
C ILE A 166 10.14 17.02 -10.17
N TYR A 167 9.77 15.85 -9.64
CA TYR A 167 10.50 15.25 -8.52
C TYR A 167 11.91 14.80 -8.91
N LYS A 168 12.09 14.28 -10.14
CA LYS A 168 13.41 13.88 -10.65
C LYS A 168 14.34 15.07 -10.79
N GLN A 169 13.85 16.17 -11.39
CA GLN A 169 14.61 17.41 -11.49
C GLN A 169 14.97 17.98 -10.11
N THR A 170 14.07 17.86 -9.13
CA THR A 170 14.33 18.28 -7.75
C THR A 170 15.37 17.39 -7.07
N ALA A 171 15.33 16.07 -7.30
CA ALA A 171 16.29 15.11 -6.76
C ALA A 171 17.71 15.33 -7.35
N GLU A 172 17.81 15.64 -8.64
CA GLU A 172 19.07 15.97 -9.32
C GLU A 172 19.69 17.26 -8.76
N ASN A 173 18.88 18.31 -8.58
CA ASN A 173 19.31 19.57 -7.98
C ASN A 173 19.76 19.42 -6.53
N ALA A 174 19.14 18.50 -5.78
CA ALA A 174 19.49 18.18 -4.40
C ALA A 174 20.65 17.16 -4.26
N GLN A 175 21.27 16.74 -5.38
CA GLN A 175 22.32 15.71 -5.44
C GLN A 175 21.92 14.34 -4.82
N GLU A 176 20.62 14.01 -4.82
CA GLU A 176 20.07 12.77 -4.29
C GLU A 176 20.04 11.67 -5.37
N ALA A 177 21.23 11.19 -5.75
CA ALA A 177 21.43 10.27 -6.90
C ALA A 177 20.59 8.98 -6.82
N ARG A 178 20.38 8.44 -5.61
CA ARG A 178 19.59 7.22 -5.42
C ARG A 178 18.11 7.44 -5.71
N VAL A 179 17.58 8.60 -5.33
CA VAL A 179 16.18 8.98 -5.56
C VAL A 179 15.95 9.27 -7.05
N GLY A 180 16.89 9.97 -7.69
CA GLY A 180 16.86 10.22 -9.13
C GLY A 180 16.84 8.93 -9.97
N GLN A 181 17.63 7.91 -9.58
CA GLN A 181 17.62 6.60 -10.26
C GLN A 181 16.27 5.87 -10.13
N LEU A 182 15.64 5.91 -8.95
CA LEU A 182 14.33 5.32 -8.75
C LEU A 182 13.25 6.00 -9.60
N LEU A 183 13.25 7.33 -9.62
CA LEU A 183 12.31 8.11 -10.41
C LEU A 183 12.51 7.89 -11.92
N ALA A 184 13.76 7.77 -12.37
CA ALA A 184 14.06 7.43 -13.76
C ALA A 184 13.52 6.04 -14.16
N GLY A 185 13.62 5.05 -13.27
CA GLY A 185 13.03 3.73 -13.51
C GLY A 185 11.50 3.74 -13.54
N LEU A 186 10.86 4.62 -12.77
CA LEU A 186 9.40 4.80 -12.82
C LEU A 186 8.93 5.50 -14.10
N GLU A 187 9.69 6.46 -14.62
CA GLU A 187 9.42 7.14 -15.91
C GLU A 187 9.46 6.16 -17.11
N GLU A 188 10.20 5.05 -17.02
CA GLU A 188 10.25 4.04 -18.07
C GLU A 188 9.06 3.05 -18.04
N ILE A 189 8.43 2.90 -16.86
CA ILE A 189 7.36 1.91 -16.62
C ILE A 189 5.96 2.53 -16.78
N LEU A 190 5.80 3.79 -16.40
CA LEU A 190 4.56 4.57 -16.53
C LEU A 190 4.36 5.08 -17.97
#